data_AF-A0A5T1STL3-F1
#
_entry.id   AF-A0A5T1STL3-F1
#
_cell.length_a   1.000
_cell.length_b   1.000
_cell.length_c   1.000
_cell.angle_alpha   90.00
_cell.angle_beta   90.00
_cell.angle_gamma   90.00
#
_symmetry.space_group_name_H-M   'P 1'
#
loop_
_entity.id
_entity.type
_entity.pdbx_description
1 polymer ?
#
loop_
_entity_poly.entity_id
_entity_poly.type
_entity_poly.pdbx_seq_one_letter_code
_entity_poly.pdbx_strand_id
1 'polypeptide(L)'
;ERVAEYNVSDIREYLGVDKYYSNIDMAETIKQYYNLFSNALSQSFPNDKTSFSEADINSMPSGYAVGGDKCMNFNEPNNRMNITHLKDFSGALVSNVYQTSEQVKEADDLWADSGNMINGLKPETLGLSLEEIKNVSQAKYECDFKPDMSFYPKNEDGTYTKEDLFMSFLKAQNGQPVESLNTTLNPKVEAYNRAMAKESFSTTSVDIGDIMTGKVDFASLLKYELDRGYMAGELYMYEKGMSPKQALGNWALDAEIKQALANGWKASSESINSYVGSIMDRLNNLIGQTRA
;
A
#
# COMPACT_ATOMS: atom_id res chain seq x y z
N GLU A 1 -2.76 -10.34 -37.38
CA GLU A 1 -3.82 -9.44 -36.91
C GLU A 1 -4.74 -10.19 -35.96
N ARG A 2 -4.61 -9.92 -34.65
CA ARG A 2 -5.66 -9.96 -33.63
C ARG A 2 -5.22 -9.01 -32.54
N VAL A 3 -5.63 -7.76 -32.69
CA VAL A 3 -5.55 -6.75 -31.64
C VAL A 3 -6.50 -7.24 -30.55
N ALA A 4 -5.95 -7.59 -29.39
CA ALA A 4 -6.76 -7.80 -28.20
C ALA A 4 -7.23 -6.42 -27.74
N GLU A 5 -8.37 -5.99 -28.27
CA GLU A 5 -9.12 -4.88 -27.69
C GLU A 5 -9.55 -5.31 -26.29
N TYR A 6 -8.88 -4.75 -25.29
CA TYR A 6 -9.23 -4.84 -23.88
C TYR A 6 -10.50 -4.03 -23.63
N ASN A 7 -11.63 -4.49 -24.18
CA ASN A 7 -12.95 -4.02 -23.78
C ASN A 7 -13.35 -4.80 -22.52
N VAL A 8 -12.92 -4.32 -21.36
CA VAL A 8 -13.54 -4.72 -20.10
C VAL A 8 -14.92 -4.06 -20.09
N SER A 9 -15.90 -4.70 -20.73
CA SER A 9 -17.29 -4.53 -20.29
C SER A 9 -17.28 -4.72 -18.79
N ASP A 10 -17.83 -3.78 -18.03
CA ASP A 10 -17.93 -3.85 -16.58
C ASP A 10 -18.32 -5.28 -16.20
N ILE A 11 -17.60 -5.93 -15.27
CA ILE A 11 -17.87 -7.32 -14.90
C ILE A 11 -19.34 -7.53 -14.52
N ARG A 12 -20.01 -6.46 -14.08
CA ARG A 12 -21.45 -6.40 -13.89
C ARG A 12 -22.25 -6.70 -15.16
N GLU A 13 -21.88 -6.11 -16.29
CA GLU A 13 -22.47 -6.36 -17.60
C GLU A 13 -22.20 -7.78 -18.07
N TYR A 14 -20.96 -8.28 -17.93
CA TYR A 14 -20.60 -9.66 -18.30
C TYR A 14 -21.39 -10.71 -17.51
N LEU A 15 -21.57 -10.50 -16.20
CA LEU A 15 -22.31 -11.41 -15.33
C LEU A 15 -23.82 -11.19 -15.35
N GLY A 16 -24.29 -10.13 -16.01
CA GLY A 16 -25.69 -9.71 -16.01
C GLY A 16 -26.21 -9.45 -14.58
N VAL A 17 -25.49 -8.60 -13.84
CA VAL A 17 -25.85 -8.13 -12.49
C VAL A 17 -25.92 -6.61 -12.47
N ASP A 18 -26.84 -6.07 -11.67
CA ASP A 18 -27.01 -4.62 -11.46
C ASP A 18 -26.06 -4.08 -10.38
N LYS A 19 -25.71 -4.93 -9.40
CA LYS A 19 -24.86 -4.59 -8.25
C LYS A 19 -23.82 -5.67 -8.01
N TYR A 20 -22.61 -5.23 -7.66
CA TYR A 20 -21.51 -6.11 -7.28
C TYR A 20 -21.67 -6.61 -5.84
N TYR A 21 -21.91 -5.69 -4.90
CA TYR A 21 -22.20 -5.97 -3.50
C TYR A 21 -23.70 -5.91 -3.23
N SER A 22 -24.23 -6.90 -2.52
CA SER A 22 -25.61 -6.88 -2.00
C SER A 22 -25.70 -6.17 -0.64
N ASN A 23 -24.60 -6.13 0.12
CA ASN A 23 -24.50 -5.37 1.36
C ASN A 23 -23.07 -4.89 1.60
N ILE A 24 -22.93 -3.63 2.04
CA ILE A 24 -21.71 -3.05 2.59
C ILE A 24 -22.04 -2.54 3.99
N ASP A 25 -21.24 -2.91 4.98
CA ASP A 25 -21.37 -2.39 6.33
C ASP A 25 -20.67 -1.03 6.44
N MET A 26 -21.43 0.04 6.19
CA MET A 26 -20.90 1.40 6.26
C MET A 26 -20.49 1.79 7.67
N ALA A 27 -21.15 1.26 8.71
CA ALA A 27 -20.80 1.56 10.09
C ALA A 27 -19.45 0.94 10.45
N GLU A 28 -19.24 -0.33 10.08
CA GLU A 28 -17.94 -0.99 10.29
C GLU A 28 -16.85 -0.36 9.41
N THR A 29 -17.19 0.08 8.19
CA THR A 29 -16.26 0.83 7.32
C THR A 29 -15.74 2.09 8.00
N ILE A 30 -16.64 2.94 8.48
CA ILE A 30 -16.25 4.17 9.18
C ILE A 30 -15.46 3.85 10.45
N LYS A 31 -15.87 2.84 11.21
CA LYS A 31 -15.19 2.42 12.45
C LYS A 31 -13.75 1.97 12.20
N GLN A 32 -13.50 1.13 11.19
CA GLN A 32 -12.15 0.67 10.87
C GLN A 32 -11.25 1.84 10.44
N TYR A 33 -11.73 2.73 9.57
CA TYR A 33 -10.98 3.95 9.21
C TYR A 33 -10.72 4.86 10.41
N TYR A 34 -11.71 5.06 11.28
CA TYR A 34 -11.56 5.90 12.46
C TYR A 34 -10.53 5.33 13.44
N ASN A 35 -10.47 4.01 13.59
CA ASN A 35 -9.46 3.35 14.42
C ASN A 35 -8.06 3.56 13.86
N LEU A 36 -7.86 3.37 12.55
CA LEU A 36 -6.58 3.61 11.89
C LEU A 36 -6.17 5.09 11.98
N PHE A 37 -7.10 6.00 11.69
CA PHE A 37 -6.89 7.45 11.84
C PHE A 37 -6.49 7.82 13.28
N SER A 38 -7.22 7.32 14.27
CA SER A 38 -6.93 7.61 15.68
C SER A 38 -5.58 7.05 16.11
N ASN A 39 -5.21 5.86 15.62
CA ASN A 39 -3.91 5.28 15.86
C ASN A 39 -2.77 6.12 15.23
N ALA A 40 -2.95 6.61 14.01
CA ALA A 40 -1.99 7.51 13.36
C ALA A 40 -1.87 8.85 14.11
N LEU A 41 -2.99 9.48 14.46
CA LEU A 41 -2.99 10.75 15.19
C LEU A 41 -2.31 10.64 16.57
N SER A 42 -2.50 9.50 17.24
CA SER A 42 -1.88 9.21 18.54
C SER A 42 -0.36 9.11 18.51
N GLN A 43 0.25 8.98 17.32
CA GLN A 43 1.71 8.99 17.16
C GLN A 43 2.32 10.38 17.37
N SER A 44 1.53 11.44 17.23
CA SER A 44 2.00 12.83 17.31
C SER A 44 1.33 13.62 18.44
N PHE A 45 0.14 13.22 18.88
CA PHE A 45 -0.65 13.99 19.84
C PHE A 45 -1.27 13.12 20.93
N PRO A 46 -1.54 13.69 22.12
CA PRO A 46 -2.40 13.06 23.12
C PRO A 46 -3.78 12.70 22.55
N ASN A 47 -4.32 11.55 22.98
CA ASN A 47 -5.59 11.02 22.46
C ASN A 47 -6.82 11.91 22.72
N ASP A 48 -6.72 12.82 23.70
CA ASP A 48 -7.78 13.75 24.11
C ASP A 48 -7.67 15.12 23.41
N LYS A 49 -6.66 15.36 22.56
CA LYS A 49 -6.59 16.57 21.75
C LYS A 49 -7.68 16.57 20.67
N THR A 50 -8.50 17.61 20.66
CA THR A 50 -9.65 17.76 19.74
C THR A 50 -9.56 18.98 18.82
N SER A 51 -8.58 19.86 19.03
CA SER A 51 -8.33 21.07 18.25
C SER A 51 -6.85 21.15 17.82
N PHE A 52 -6.63 21.45 16.54
CA PHE A 52 -5.34 21.39 15.86
C PHE A 52 -5.06 22.71 15.14
N SER A 53 -3.98 23.38 15.54
CA SER A 53 -3.46 24.57 14.86
C SER A 53 -2.74 24.19 13.56
N GLU A 54 -2.47 25.18 12.69
CA GLU A 54 -1.59 24.94 11.53
C GLU A 54 -0.19 24.50 11.95
N ALA A 55 0.30 24.95 13.11
CA ALA A 55 1.59 24.52 13.65
C ALA A 55 1.56 23.05 14.08
N ASP A 56 0.46 22.59 14.69
CA ASP A 56 0.27 21.16 15.00
C ASP A 56 0.31 20.34 13.71
N ILE A 57 -0.47 20.71 12.70
CA ILE A 57 -0.52 19.97 11.43
C ILE A 57 0.83 19.96 10.72
N ASN A 58 1.55 21.09 10.70
CA ASN A 58 2.89 21.16 10.11
C ASN A 58 3.96 20.39 10.91
N SER A 59 3.68 20.00 12.15
CA SER A 59 4.56 19.14 12.95
C SER A 59 4.30 17.64 12.75
N MET A 60 3.28 17.28 11.97
CA MET A 60 2.98 15.87 11.70
C MET A 60 4.11 15.20 10.90
N PRO A 61 4.32 13.89 11.09
CA PRO A 61 5.20 13.07 10.28
C PRO A 61 4.96 13.25 8.77
N SER A 62 6.05 13.16 8.01
CA SER A 62 6.02 13.18 6.54
C SER A 62 5.32 11.95 5.93
N GLY A 63 5.17 10.86 6.69
CA GLY A 63 4.39 9.70 6.29
C GLY A 63 4.34 8.61 7.36
N TYR A 64 3.56 7.58 7.06
CA TYR A 64 3.30 6.43 7.94
C TYR A 64 3.34 5.14 7.11
N ALA A 65 3.79 4.03 7.70
CA ALA A 65 3.47 2.72 7.16
C ALA A 65 2.39 2.06 8.01
N VAL A 66 1.52 1.30 7.35
CA VAL A 66 0.42 0.56 7.98
C VAL A 66 0.67 -0.93 7.83
N GLY A 67 0.68 -1.66 8.94
CA GLY A 67 0.80 -3.11 8.99
C GLY A 67 -0.42 -3.76 9.63
N GLY A 68 -0.53 -5.09 9.51
CA GLY A 68 -1.66 -5.87 10.05
C GLY A 68 -2.99 -5.69 9.30
N ASP A 69 -3.05 -4.81 8.31
CA ASP A 69 -4.14 -4.79 7.36
C ASP A 69 -4.12 -6.04 6.48
N LYS A 70 -5.30 -6.34 5.97
CA LYS A 70 -5.59 -7.59 5.31
C LYS A 70 -6.05 -7.24 3.90
N CYS A 71 -5.31 -7.71 2.91
CA CYS A 71 -5.62 -7.51 1.49
C CYS A 71 -5.68 -8.86 0.76
N MET A 72 -5.81 -8.83 -0.56
CA MET A 72 -5.75 -10.04 -1.38
C MET A 72 -4.44 -10.78 -1.13
N ASN A 73 -4.54 -12.04 -0.71
CA ASN A 73 -3.43 -12.95 -0.52
C ASN A 73 -3.84 -14.33 -1.03
N PHE A 74 -3.42 -14.67 -2.25
CA PHE A 74 -3.76 -15.94 -2.87
C PHE A 74 -3.01 -17.15 -2.27
N ASN A 75 -2.02 -16.92 -1.38
CA ASN A 75 -1.46 -17.99 -0.55
C ASN A 75 -2.42 -18.50 0.52
N GLU A 76 -3.47 -17.73 0.81
CA GLU A 76 -4.50 -18.07 1.78
C GLU A 76 -5.83 -18.30 1.04
N PRO A 77 -6.15 -19.54 0.61
CA PRO A 77 -7.33 -19.79 -0.23
C PRO A 77 -8.67 -19.38 0.43
N ASN A 78 -8.70 -19.33 1.77
CA ASN A 78 -9.87 -18.95 2.54
C ASN A 78 -9.94 -17.44 2.83
N ASN A 79 -8.95 -16.67 2.39
CA ASN A 79 -8.95 -15.23 2.54
C ASN A 79 -10.13 -14.63 1.76
N ARG A 80 -11.03 -13.93 2.48
CA ARG A 80 -12.23 -13.32 1.90
C ARG A 80 -11.90 -12.17 0.96
N MET A 81 -10.80 -11.44 1.16
CA MET A 81 -10.43 -10.33 0.29
C MET A 81 -10.06 -10.80 -1.11
N ASN A 82 -9.68 -12.07 -1.28
CA ASN A 82 -9.50 -12.69 -2.60
C ASN A 82 -10.80 -12.74 -3.43
N ILE A 83 -11.96 -12.61 -2.78
CA ILE A 83 -13.26 -12.62 -3.45
C ILE A 83 -14.01 -11.30 -3.32
N THR A 84 -13.86 -10.57 -2.21
CA THR A 84 -14.54 -9.29 -2.04
C THR A 84 -13.76 -8.14 -2.64
N HIS A 85 -12.43 -8.27 -2.78
CA HIS A 85 -11.53 -7.22 -3.26
C HIS A 85 -11.55 -5.95 -2.39
N LEU A 86 -12.07 -6.04 -1.17
CA LEU A 86 -12.03 -4.97 -0.17
C LEU A 86 -10.87 -5.22 0.80
N LYS A 87 -10.18 -4.18 1.26
CA LYS A 87 -9.21 -4.30 2.36
C LYS A 87 -9.94 -4.50 3.68
N ASP A 88 -9.31 -5.15 4.64
CA ASP A 88 -9.76 -5.26 6.03
C ASP A 88 -8.74 -4.54 6.92
N PHE A 89 -9.16 -3.43 7.52
CA PHE A 89 -8.35 -2.62 8.44
C PHE A 89 -8.65 -2.93 9.91
N SER A 90 -9.43 -3.96 10.24
CA SER A 90 -9.80 -4.28 11.62
C SER A 90 -8.59 -4.60 12.53
N GLY A 91 -7.51 -5.11 11.94
CA GLY A 91 -6.21 -5.34 12.60
C GLY A 91 -5.13 -4.34 12.23
N ALA A 92 -5.44 -3.31 11.43
CA ALA A 92 -4.46 -2.38 10.90
C ALA A 92 -3.98 -1.38 11.95
N LEU A 93 -2.68 -1.19 12.02
CA LEU A 93 -2.01 -0.22 12.90
C LEU A 93 -0.84 0.41 12.16
N VAL A 94 -0.44 1.61 12.58
CA VAL A 94 0.81 2.22 12.17
C VAL A 94 1.96 1.33 12.65
N SER A 95 2.73 0.81 11.71
CA SER A 95 3.95 0.04 11.96
C SER A 95 5.17 0.94 12.11
N ASN A 96 5.22 2.01 11.30
CA ASN A 96 6.32 2.95 11.25
C ASN A 96 5.83 4.38 11.03
N VAL A 97 6.53 5.34 11.63
CA VAL A 97 6.36 6.77 11.49
C VAL A 97 7.60 7.38 10.82
N TYR A 98 7.40 8.00 9.67
CA TYR A 98 8.46 8.66 8.90
C TYR A 98 8.40 10.17 9.16
N GLN A 99 9.30 10.66 9.99
CA GLN A 99 9.34 12.06 10.40
C GLN A 99 9.75 12.97 9.24
N THR A 100 10.67 12.51 8.38
CA THR A 100 11.24 13.34 7.31
C THR A 100 10.99 12.77 5.91
N SER A 101 11.11 13.63 4.89
CA SER A 101 10.96 13.24 3.49
C SER A 101 12.02 12.23 3.04
N GLU A 102 13.21 12.25 3.64
CA GLU A 102 14.28 11.29 3.37
C GLU A 102 13.93 9.89 3.87
N GLN A 103 13.29 9.80 5.05
CA GLN A 103 12.80 8.52 5.58
C GLN A 103 11.68 7.94 4.72
N VAL A 104 10.74 8.79 4.27
CA VAL A 104 9.70 8.39 3.30
C VAL A 104 10.33 7.87 2.01
N LYS A 105 11.27 8.63 1.43
CA LYS A 105 11.95 8.23 0.19
C LYS A 105 12.70 6.91 0.37
N GLU A 106 13.42 6.74 1.47
CA GLU A 106 14.15 5.50 1.75
C GLU A 106 13.20 4.33 1.95
N ALA A 107 12.08 4.51 2.65
CA ALA A 107 11.07 3.47 2.83
C ALA A 107 10.46 3.01 1.49
N ASP A 108 10.14 3.95 0.59
CA ASP A 108 9.60 3.65 -0.74
C ASP A 108 10.64 2.98 -1.64
N ASP A 109 11.87 3.52 -1.68
CA ASP A 109 12.99 2.95 -2.44
C ASP A 109 13.29 1.52 -1.93
N LEU A 110 13.29 1.29 -0.61
CA LEU A 110 13.56 -0.01 -0.01
C LEU A 110 12.42 -1.01 -0.23
N TRP A 111 11.16 -0.56 -0.18
CA TRP A 111 10.01 -1.39 -0.52
C TRP A 111 10.10 -1.86 -1.98
N ALA A 112 10.41 -0.97 -2.91
CA ALA A 112 10.60 -1.31 -4.32
C ALA A 112 11.82 -2.24 -4.54
N ASP A 113 12.96 -1.94 -3.94
CA ASP A 113 14.19 -2.75 -4.04
C ASP A 113 14.02 -4.13 -3.39
N SER A 114 13.12 -4.28 -2.41
CA SER A 114 12.75 -5.58 -1.85
C SER A 114 11.82 -6.40 -2.76
N GLY A 115 11.49 -5.89 -3.96
CA GLY A 115 10.53 -6.52 -4.87
C GLY A 115 9.10 -6.42 -4.37
N ASN A 116 8.77 -5.37 -3.63
CA ASN A 116 7.49 -5.16 -2.97
C ASN A 116 7.11 -6.28 -1.99
N MET A 117 8.10 -7.04 -1.49
CA MET A 117 7.86 -8.21 -0.65
C MET A 117 7.59 -7.84 0.81
N ILE A 118 7.96 -6.64 1.27
CA ILE A 118 7.80 -6.23 2.67
C ILE A 118 6.50 -5.44 2.84
N ASN A 119 5.44 -6.10 3.34
CA ASN A 119 4.19 -5.44 3.71
C ASN A 119 4.38 -4.59 4.98
N GLY A 120 3.75 -3.42 5.02
CA GLY A 120 3.88 -2.50 6.15
C GLY A 120 5.19 -1.71 6.21
N LEU A 121 5.93 -1.63 5.09
CA LEU A 121 7.07 -0.73 4.90
C LEU A 121 6.75 0.47 4.00
N LYS A 122 5.80 0.31 3.06
CA LYS A 122 5.50 1.36 2.09
C LYS A 122 4.93 2.60 2.81
N PRO A 123 5.48 3.80 2.57
CA PRO A 123 4.98 5.02 3.19
C PRO A 123 3.68 5.50 2.55
N GLU A 124 2.78 6.01 3.38
CA GLU A 124 1.52 6.66 3.03
C GLU A 124 1.44 8.02 3.75
N THR A 125 0.89 9.05 3.09
CA THR A 125 0.70 10.39 3.70
C THR A 125 -0.50 10.46 4.64
N LEU A 126 -1.42 9.49 4.49
CA LEU A 126 -2.70 9.40 5.22
C LEU A 126 -3.59 10.66 5.14
N GLY A 127 -3.31 11.64 4.27
CA GLY A 127 -4.12 12.85 4.13
C GLY A 127 -3.99 13.84 5.29
N LEU A 128 -2.91 13.75 6.07
CA LEU A 128 -2.74 14.51 7.31
C LEU A 128 -1.85 15.76 7.15
N SER A 129 -1.52 16.16 5.92
CA SER A 129 -0.79 17.42 5.70
C SER A 129 -1.72 18.63 5.56
N LEU A 130 -1.19 19.82 5.85
CA LEU A 130 -1.93 21.08 5.69
C LEU A 130 -2.37 21.30 4.24
N GLU A 131 -1.56 20.86 3.28
CA GLU A 131 -1.89 20.91 1.85
C GLU A 131 -3.09 20.01 1.54
N GLU A 132 -3.11 18.77 2.01
CA GLU A 132 -4.21 17.82 1.76
C GLU A 132 -5.52 18.25 2.42
N ILE A 133 -5.44 18.76 3.66
CA ILE A 133 -6.57 19.30 4.42
C ILE A 133 -7.16 20.53 3.72
N LYS A 134 -6.30 21.43 3.20
CA LYS A 134 -6.74 22.64 2.46
C LYS A 134 -7.15 22.34 1.01
N ASN A 135 -6.67 21.25 0.43
CA ASN A 135 -6.92 20.94 -0.98
C ASN A 135 -8.38 20.56 -1.21
N VAL A 136 -9.12 21.51 -1.78
CA VAL A 136 -10.50 21.37 -2.27
C VAL A 136 -10.55 20.72 -3.68
N SER A 137 -9.45 20.12 -4.14
CA SER A 137 -9.21 19.87 -5.57
C SER A 137 -10.22 18.92 -6.23
N GLN A 138 -10.55 19.27 -7.48
CA GLN A 138 -11.62 18.76 -8.32
C GLN A 138 -11.44 17.27 -8.64
N ALA A 139 -12.55 16.58 -8.91
CA ALA A 139 -12.51 15.16 -9.30
C ALA A 139 -11.62 15.05 -10.51
N LYS A 140 -10.73 14.07 -10.48
CA LYS A 140 -10.20 13.56 -11.72
C LYS A 140 -11.20 12.61 -12.37
N TYR A 141 -11.96 11.87 -11.55
CA TYR A 141 -12.95 10.90 -12.00
C TYR A 141 -14.29 11.03 -11.26
N GLU A 142 -15.38 10.65 -11.91
CA GLU A 142 -16.74 10.70 -11.36
C GLU A 142 -16.90 9.83 -10.09
N CYS A 143 -16.07 8.79 -9.94
CA CYS A 143 -16.05 7.89 -8.81
C CYS A 143 -15.17 8.33 -7.63
N ASP A 144 -14.52 9.49 -7.71
CA ASP A 144 -13.67 9.99 -6.63
C ASP A 144 -14.52 10.38 -5.40
N PHE A 145 -14.16 9.87 -4.21
CA PHE A 145 -14.80 10.27 -2.95
C PHE A 145 -14.42 11.70 -2.58
N LYS A 146 -15.37 12.61 -2.72
CA LYS A 146 -15.16 14.06 -2.61
C LYS A 146 -16.21 14.67 -1.69
N PRO A 147 -16.04 14.51 -0.37
CA PRO A 147 -16.95 15.13 0.58
C PRO A 147 -16.92 16.66 0.41
N ASP A 148 -18.06 17.30 0.60
CA ASP A 148 -18.12 18.75 0.66
C ASP A 148 -17.50 19.23 1.98
N MET A 149 -16.24 19.67 1.91
CA MET A 149 -15.48 20.13 3.06
C MET A 149 -16.02 21.42 3.68
N SER A 150 -16.94 22.15 3.01
CA SER A 150 -17.55 23.35 3.59
C SER A 150 -18.47 23.05 4.78
N PHE A 151 -18.94 21.80 4.92
CA PHE A 151 -19.69 21.32 6.09
C PHE A 151 -18.82 21.09 7.32
N TYR A 152 -17.50 21.22 7.19
CA TYR A 152 -16.51 21.02 8.24
C TYR A 152 -15.74 22.33 8.48
N PRO A 153 -16.41 23.35 9.06
CA PRO A 153 -15.78 24.65 9.27
C PRO A 153 -14.76 24.57 10.40
N LYS A 154 -13.68 25.34 10.23
CA LYS A 154 -12.73 25.62 11.32
C LYS A 154 -13.46 26.13 12.56
N ASN A 155 -12.88 25.87 13.73
CA ASN A 155 -13.28 26.51 14.97
C ASN A 155 -13.20 28.05 14.85
N GLU A 156 -13.90 28.77 15.73
CA GLU A 156 -13.89 30.24 15.76
C GLU A 156 -12.49 30.85 15.87
N ASP A 157 -11.57 30.13 16.51
CA ASP A 157 -10.15 30.50 16.67
C ASP A 157 -9.27 30.16 15.45
N GLY A 158 -9.86 29.59 14.39
CA GLY A 158 -9.18 29.20 13.15
C GLY A 158 -8.47 27.85 13.19
N THR A 159 -8.61 27.08 14.29
CA THR A 159 -8.10 25.71 14.40
C THR A 159 -8.99 24.70 13.69
N TYR A 160 -8.42 23.55 13.33
CA TYR A 160 -9.13 22.42 12.74
C TYR A 160 -9.61 21.47 13.84
N THR A 161 -10.79 20.89 13.66
CA THR A 161 -11.37 19.87 14.52
C THR A 161 -10.78 18.48 14.21
N LYS A 162 -10.96 17.53 15.13
CA LYS A 162 -10.59 16.13 14.87
C LYS A 162 -11.38 15.55 13.69
N GLU A 163 -12.63 15.99 13.51
CA GLU A 163 -13.51 15.63 12.40
C GLU A 163 -12.96 16.14 11.07
N ASP A 164 -12.43 17.36 11.00
CA ASP A 164 -11.80 17.91 9.79
C ASP A 164 -10.64 17.03 9.32
N LEU A 165 -9.78 16.66 10.27
CA LEU A 165 -8.63 15.78 10.02
C LEU A 165 -9.09 14.37 9.60
N PHE A 166 -10.13 13.81 10.24
CA PHE A 166 -10.68 12.52 9.86
C PHE A 166 -11.27 12.52 8.45
N MET A 167 -11.96 13.58 8.05
CA MET A 167 -12.51 13.71 6.70
C MET A 167 -11.41 13.86 5.64
N SER A 168 -10.35 14.61 5.94
CA SER A 168 -9.15 14.67 5.10
C SER A 168 -8.49 13.30 4.94
N PHE A 169 -8.35 12.57 6.05
CA PHE A 169 -7.86 11.20 6.06
C PHE A 169 -8.72 10.28 5.18
N LEU A 170 -10.04 10.26 5.39
CA LEU A 170 -10.96 9.41 4.63
C LEU A 170 -10.92 9.73 3.13
N LYS A 171 -10.81 11.01 2.78
CA LYS A 171 -10.61 11.48 1.41
C LYS A 171 -9.31 10.95 0.80
N ALA A 172 -8.19 11.01 1.51
CA ALA A 172 -6.92 10.45 1.03
C ALA A 172 -6.98 8.93 0.81
N GLN A 173 -7.83 8.25 1.57
CA GLN A 173 -8.12 6.81 1.41
C GLN A 173 -9.21 6.50 0.36
N ASN A 174 -9.65 7.51 -0.41
CA ASN A 174 -10.74 7.43 -1.39
C ASN A 174 -12.09 6.95 -0.85
N GLY A 175 -12.30 6.97 0.48
CA GLY A 175 -13.54 6.54 1.13
C GLY A 175 -14.03 5.16 0.69
N GLN A 176 -13.13 4.25 0.33
CA GLN A 176 -13.51 2.95 -0.20
C GLN A 176 -14.18 2.08 0.88
N PRO A 177 -15.20 1.29 0.54
CA PRO A 177 -15.69 0.27 1.45
C PRO A 177 -14.57 -0.68 1.91
N VAL A 178 -14.69 -1.20 3.12
CA VAL A 178 -13.78 -2.21 3.67
C VAL A 178 -14.53 -3.51 3.92
N GLU A 179 -13.79 -4.61 4.05
CA GLU A 179 -14.36 -5.91 4.37
C GLU A 179 -14.93 -5.90 5.80
N SER A 180 -16.07 -6.56 5.95
CA SER A 180 -16.71 -6.80 7.24
C SER A 180 -17.39 -8.16 7.22
N LEU A 181 -17.74 -8.68 8.39
CA LEU A 181 -18.52 -9.93 8.49
C LEU A 181 -19.91 -9.83 7.84
N ASN A 182 -20.44 -8.61 7.69
CA ASN A 182 -21.74 -8.35 7.09
C ASN A 182 -21.64 -8.03 5.59
N THR A 183 -20.43 -7.92 5.02
CA THR A 183 -20.24 -7.67 3.59
C THR A 183 -20.68 -8.88 2.79
N THR A 184 -21.61 -8.66 1.85
CA THR A 184 -22.13 -9.72 0.98
C THR A 184 -22.04 -9.32 -0.49
N LEU A 185 -21.70 -10.29 -1.33
CA LEU A 185 -21.61 -10.16 -2.77
C LEU A 185 -22.90 -10.65 -3.44
N ASN A 186 -23.15 -10.15 -4.64
CA ASN A 186 -24.09 -10.81 -5.53
C ASN A 186 -23.65 -12.28 -5.74
N PRO A 187 -24.55 -13.28 -5.62
CA PRO A 187 -24.16 -14.69 -5.74
C PRO A 187 -23.42 -15.06 -7.03
N LYS A 188 -23.75 -14.40 -8.16
CA LYS A 188 -23.04 -14.62 -9.43
C LYS A 188 -21.61 -14.09 -9.39
N VAL A 189 -21.42 -12.92 -8.78
CA VAL A 189 -20.10 -12.28 -8.59
C VAL A 189 -19.26 -13.13 -7.65
N GLU A 190 -19.84 -13.60 -6.54
CA GLU A 190 -19.14 -14.47 -5.60
C GLU A 190 -18.65 -15.76 -6.26
N ALA A 191 -19.53 -16.44 -7.01
CA ALA A 191 -19.16 -17.66 -7.73
C ALA A 191 -18.04 -17.41 -8.75
N TYR A 192 -18.12 -16.31 -9.50
CA TYR A 192 -17.09 -15.90 -10.45
C TYR A 192 -15.75 -15.62 -9.75
N ASN A 193 -15.74 -14.76 -8.72
CA ASN A 193 -14.50 -14.39 -8.02
C ASN A 193 -13.86 -15.59 -7.33
N ARG A 194 -14.66 -16.52 -6.78
CA ARG A 194 -14.14 -17.78 -6.22
C ARG A 194 -13.47 -18.66 -7.26
N ALA A 195 -13.97 -18.68 -8.49
CA ALA A 195 -13.31 -19.39 -9.58
C ALA A 195 -12.00 -18.70 -9.96
N MET A 196 -12.02 -17.37 -10.12
CA MET A 196 -10.82 -16.58 -10.45
C MET A 196 -9.73 -16.70 -9.38
N ALA A 197 -10.07 -16.60 -8.10
CA ALA A 197 -9.12 -16.71 -7.00
C ALA A 197 -8.40 -18.07 -6.94
N LYS A 198 -9.01 -19.14 -7.46
CA LYS A 198 -8.36 -20.47 -7.57
C LYS A 198 -7.34 -20.55 -8.71
N GLU A 199 -7.55 -19.76 -9.76
CA GLU A 199 -6.64 -19.68 -10.92
C GLU A 199 -5.56 -18.58 -10.72
N SER A 200 -5.68 -17.77 -9.67
CA SER A 200 -4.72 -16.71 -9.34
C SER A 200 -3.41 -17.26 -8.80
N PHE A 201 -2.32 -16.55 -9.11
CA PHE A 201 -0.98 -16.88 -8.63
C PHE A 201 -0.73 -16.32 -7.23
N SER A 202 -0.01 -17.09 -6.42
CA SER A 202 0.56 -16.67 -5.14
C SER A 202 1.60 -15.57 -5.32
N THR A 203 1.57 -14.55 -4.46
CA THR A 203 2.64 -13.54 -4.34
C THR A 203 3.46 -13.81 -3.08
N THR A 204 4.79 -13.69 -3.13
CA THR A 204 5.64 -13.82 -1.94
C THR A 204 5.73 -12.47 -1.23
N SER A 205 4.79 -12.16 -0.33
CA SER A 205 4.89 -10.98 0.55
C SER A 205 4.87 -11.38 2.03
N VAL A 206 5.55 -10.58 2.85
CA VAL A 206 5.82 -10.85 4.26
C VAL A 206 5.55 -9.59 5.07
N ASP A 207 4.85 -9.73 6.19
CA ASP A 207 4.61 -8.64 7.13
C ASP A 207 5.92 -8.20 7.82
N ILE A 208 6.18 -6.90 7.88
CA ILE A 208 7.38 -6.35 8.51
C ILE A 208 7.53 -6.78 9.98
N GLY A 209 6.43 -6.97 10.71
CA GLY A 209 6.42 -7.49 12.07
C GLY A 209 6.92 -8.93 12.16
N ASP A 210 6.60 -9.78 11.18
CA ASP A 210 7.08 -11.17 11.11
C ASP A 210 8.59 -11.23 10.83
N ILE A 211 9.12 -10.31 10.00
CA ILE A 211 10.55 -10.18 9.75
C ILE A 211 11.27 -9.80 11.06
N MET A 212 10.75 -8.76 11.74
CA MET A 212 11.39 -8.20 12.92
C MET A 212 11.34 -9.08 14.16
N THR A 213 10.29 -9.91 14.28
CA THR A 213 10.19 -10.90 15.36
C THR A 213 11.03 -12.14 15.08
N GLY A 214 11.68 -12.23 13.92
CA GLY A 214 12.45 -13.40 13.49
C GLY A 214 11.58 -14.60 13.12
N LYS A 215 10.26 -14.41 13.00
CA LYS A 215 9.34 -15.45 12.53
C LYS A 215 9.59 -15.78 11.05
N VAL A 216 10.05 -14.79 10.28
CA VAL A 216 10.51 -14.97 8.90
C VAL A 216 11.95 -14.47 8.76
N ASP A 217 12.84 -15.35 8.32
CA ASP A 217 14.17 -14.96 7.85
C ASP A 217 14.05 -14.36 6.43
N PHE A 218 13.80 -13.06 6.39
CA PHE A 218 13.60 -12.35 5.13
C PHE A 218 14.84 -12.36 4.23
N ALA A 219 16.04 -12.34 4.81
CA ALA A 219 17.29 -12.38 4.04
C ALA A 219 17.40 -13.69 3.25
N SER A 220 17.14 -14.82 3.91
CA SER A 220 17.13 -16.13 3.26
C SER A 220 16.02 -16.26 2.23
N LEU A 221 14.82 -15.72 2.50
CA LEU A 221 13.70 -15.72 1.56
C LEU A 221 14.02 -14.90 0.30
N LEU A 222 14.48 -13.66 0.48
CA LEU A 222 14.84 -12.79 -0.63
C LEU A 222 15.95 -13.42 -1.47
N LYS A 223 16.99 -13.95 -0.83
CA LYS A 223 18.06 -14.70 -1.52
C LYS A 223 17.50 -15.84 -2.37
N TYR A 224 16.60 -16.64 -1.81
CA TYR A 224 15.98 -17.76 -2.52
C TYR A 224 15.21 -17.32 -3.77
N GLU A 225 14.42 -16.23 -3.69
CA GLU A 225 13.68 -15.74 -4.86
C GLU A 225 14.63 -15.16 -5.92
N LEU A 226 15.65 -14.42 -5.50
CA LEU A 226 16.69 -13.88 -6.40
C LEU A 226 17.47 -15.00 -7.12
N ASP A 227 17.82 -16.08 -6.41
CA ASP A 227 18.49 -17.27 -6.98
C ASP A 227 17.63 -17.94 -8.07
N ARG A 228 16.30 -17.82 -8.00
CA ARG A 228 15.34 -18.33 -9.00
C ARG A 228 15.12 -17.38 -10.17
N GLY A 229 15.74 -16.20 -10.14
CA GLY A 229 15.61 -15.17 -11.17
C GLY A 229 14.48 -14.17 -10.93
N TYR A 230 13.88 -14.15 -9.73
CA TYR A 230 13.05 -13.00 -9.33
C TYR A 230 13.90 -11.73 -9.35
N MET A 231 13.36 -10.63 -9.84
CA MET A 231 14.06 -9.34 -9.95
C MET A 231 15.41 -9.38 -10.70
N ALA A 232 15.53 -10.24 -11.71
CA ALA A 232 16.79 -10.37 -12.45
C ALA A 232 17.21 -9.06 -13.16
N GLY A 233 16.26 -8.21 -13.57
CA GLY A 233 16.57 -6.92 -14.18
C GLY A 233 17.13 -5.90 -13.18
N GLU A 234 16.56 -5.88 -11.98
CA GLU A 234 16.99 -5.08 -10.83
C GLU A 234 18.40 -5.48 -10.38
N LEU A 235 18.68 -6.79 -10.30
CA LEU A 235 20.02 -7.29 -10.04
C LEU A 235 21.02 -6.91 -11.14
N TYR A 236 20.62 -6.96 -12.41
CA TYR A 236 21.49 -6.52 -13.52
C TYR A 236 21.86 -5.06 -13.36
N MET A 237 20.88 -4.21 -13.07
CA MET A 237 21.12 -2.78 -12.82
C MET A 237 22.02 -2.55 -11.62
N TYR A 238 21.78 -3.28 -10.52
CA TYR A 238 22.60 -3.20 -9.31
C TYR A 238 24.08 -3.54 -9.58
N GLU A 239 24.37 -4.63 -10.30
CA GLU A 239 25.74 -5.00 -10.68
C GLU A 239 26.44 -3.93 -11.54
N LYS A 240 25.66 -3.16 -12.31
CA LYS A 240 26.15 -2.07 -13.15
C LYS A 240 26.19 -0.72 -12.45
N GLY A 241 25.83 -0.66 -11.16
CA GLY A 241 25.74 0.59 -10.40
C GLY A 241 24.66 1.54 -10.93
N MET A 242 23.64 0.99 -11.59
CA MET A 242 22.50 1.74 -12.12
C MET A 242 21.35 1.70 -11.12
N SER A 243 20.64 2.82 -10.98
CA SER A 243 19.42 2.90 -10.17
C SER A 243 18.19 2.52 -11.00
N PRO A 244 17.17 1.86 -10.41
CA PRO A 244 15.90 1.58 -11.10
C PRO A 244 15.23 2.84 -11.68
N LYS A 245 15.45 4.01 -11.06
CA LYS A 245 14.95 5.31 -11.56
C LYS A 245 15.55 5.71 -12.92
N GLN A 246 16.74 5.23 -13.27
CA GLN A 246 17.34 5.43 -14.60
C GLN A 246 16.71 4.52 -15.68
N ALA A 247 15.98 3.48 -15.28
CA ALA A 247 15.30 2.57 -16.19
C ALA A 247 13.87 3.02 -16.54
N LEU A 248 13.24 3.86 -15.72
CA LEU A 248 11.89 4.38 -15.98
C LEU A 248 11.83 5.12 -17.33
N GLY A 249 11.12 4.53 -18.30
CA GLY A 249 10.98 5.09 -19.66
C GLY A 249 12.21 4.92 -20.56
N ASN A 250 13.26 4.23 -20.10
CA ASN A 250 14.47 3.98 -20.88
C ASN A 250 14.37 2.66 -21.65
N TRP A 251 13.74 2.72 -22.82
CA TRP A 251 13.52 1.56 -23.69
C TRP A 251 14.82 0.88 -24.14
N ALA A 252 15.93 1.62 -24.23
CA ALA A 252 17.22 1.07 -24.63
C ALA A 252 17.81 0.19 -23.53
N LEU A 253 17.74 0.64 -22.27
CA LEU A 253 18.17 -0.15 -21.10
C LEU A 253 17.27 -1.37 -20.88
N ASP A 254 15.94 -1.22 -21.03
CA ASP A 254 15.01 -2.37 -20.98
C ASP A 254 15.33 -3.42 -22.06
N ALA A 255 15.62 -2.99 -23.29
CA ALA A 255 16.04 -3.90 -24.36
C ALA A 255 17.39 -4.57 -24.07
N GLU A 256 18.36 -3.83 -23.51
CA GLU A 256 19.66 -4.37 -23.09
C GLU A 256 19.49 -5.47 -22.03
N ILE A 257 18.73 -5.20 -20.96
CA ILE A 257 18.46 -6.15 -19.88
C ILE A 257 17.77 -7.39 -20.44
N LYS A 258 16.72 -7.23 -21.25
CA LYS A 258 16.02 -8.35 -21.91
C LYS A 258 16.96 -9.18 -22.78
N GLN A 259 17.86 -8.54 -23.52
CA GLN A 259 18.84 -9.23 -24.35
C GLN A 259 19.88 -9.98 -23.49
N ALA A 260 20.37 -9.38 -22.42
CA ALA A 260 21.29 -10.02 -21.49
C ALA A 260 20.67 -11.28 -20.86
N LEU A 261 19.43 -11.17 -20.38
CA LEU A 261 18.67 -12.30 -19.82
C LEU A 261 18.42 -13.39 -20.87
N ALA A 262 18.05 -13.03 -22.10
CA ALA A 262 17.88 -13.98 -23.20
C ALA A 262 19.18 -14.70 -23.58
N ASN A 263 20.32 -14.03 -23.41
CA ASN A 263 21.65 -14.60 -23.62
C ASN A 263 22.16 -15.42 -22.41
N GLY A 264 21.32 -15.64 -21.39
CA GLY A 264 21.64 -16.49 -20.24
C GLY A 264 22.41 -15.78 -19.12
N TRP A 265 22.44 -14.44 -19.11
CA TRP A 265 22.95 -13.71 -17.94
C TRP A 265 22.15 -14.09 -16.69
N LYS A 266 22.88 -14.30 -15.60
CA LYS A 266 22.36 -14.51 -14.25
C LYS A 266 23.31 -13.82 -13.27
N ALA A 267 22.75 -13.23 -12.23
CA ALA A 267 23.55 -12.64 -11.16
C ALA A 267 24.42 -13.72 -10.49
N SER A 268 25.62 -13.31 -10.07
CA SER A 268 26.48 -14.18 -9.28
C SER A 268 25.95 -14.35 -7.84
N SER A 269 26.31 -15.44 -7.18
CA SER A 269 25.99 -15.65 -5.76
C SER A 269 26.53 -14.51 -4.89
N GLU A 270 27.70 -13.98 -5.22
CA GLU A 270 28.31 -12.83 -4.56
C GLU A 270 27.45 -11.57 -4.72
N SER A 271 26.98 -11.30 -5.93
CA SER A 271 26.10 -10.16 -6.22
C SER A 271 24.78 -10.25 -5.47
N ILE A 272 24.16 -11.44 -5.44
CA ILE A 272 22.92 -11.69 -4.71
C ILE A 272 23.13 -11.47 -3.21
N ASN A 273 24.20 -12.03 -2.64
CA ASN A 273 24.51 -11.84 -1.21
C ASN A 273 24.78 -10.36 -0.87
N SER A 274 25.49 -9.64 -1.73
CA SER A 274 25.74 -8.20 -1.56
C SER A 274 24.45 -7.40 -1.62
N TYR A 275 23.55 -7.70 -2.56
CA TYR A 275 22.26 -7.05 -2.71
C TYR A 275 21.36 -7.27 -1.49
N VAL A 276 21.22 -8.53 -1.06
CA VAL A 276 20.47 -8.92 0.14
C VAL A 276 21.04 -8.23 1.37
N GLY A 277 22.36 -8.25 1.55
CA GLY A 277 23.04 -7.56 2.66
C GLY A 277 22.72 -6.07 2.69
N SER A 278 22.81 -5.40 1.53
CA SER A 278 22.48 -3.97 1.42
C SER A 278 21.03 -3.66 1.78
N ILE A 279 20.07 -4.51 1.37
CA ILE A 279 18.66 -4.33 1.74
C ILE A 279 18.47 -4.51 3.24
N MET A 280 19.06 -5.54 3.84
CA MET A 280 18.94 -5.80 5.27
C MET A 280 19.56 -4.69 6.12
N ASP A 281 20.72 -4.17 5.73
CA ASP A 281 21.37 -3.06 6.43
C ASP A 281 20.52 -1.79 6.40
N ARG A 282 20.00 -1.44 5.22
CA ARG A 282 19.09 -0.29 5.04
C ARG A 282 17.79 -0.47 5.82
N LEU A 283 17.20 -1.67 5.77
CA LEU A 283 15.98 -2.02 6.51
C LEU A 283 16.17 -1.86 8.01
N ASN A 284 17.22 -2.46 8.57
CA ASN A 284 17.55 -2.38 9.98
C ASN A 284 17.80 -0.94 10.43
N ASN A 285 18.50 -0.16 9.60
CA ASN A 285 18.76 1.25 9.88
C ASN A 285 17.47 2.08 9.89
N LEU A 286 16.63 1.96 8.87
CA LEU A 286 15.37 2.70 8.76
C LEU A 286 14.41 2.35 9.90
N ILE A 287 14.21 1.05 10.16
CA ILE A 287 13.31 0.59 11.21
C ILE A 287 13.79 1.01 12.60
N GLY A 288 15.11 1.00 12.85
CA GLY A 288 15.69 1.46 14.10
C GLY A 288 15.39 2.93 14.43
N GLN A 289 14.98 3.72 13.43
CA GLN A 289 14.65 5.13 13.58
C GLN A 289 13.14 5.45 13.52
N THR A 290 12.34 4.55 12.95
CA THR A 290 10.98 4.89 12.49
C THR A 290 9.89 4.05 13.14
N ARG A 291 10.23 3.02 13.92
CA ARG A 291 9.21 2.15 14.49
C ARG A 291 8.32 2.89 15.49
N ALA A 292 7.01 2.66 15.37
CA ALA A 292 5.96 3.17 16.27
C ALA A 292 5.86 2.35 17.56
#